data_AF-R9HG94-F1
#
_entry.id   AF-R9HG94-F1
#
_cell.length_a   1.000
_cell.length_b   1.000
_cell.length_c   1.000
_cell.angle_alpha   90.00
_cell.angle_beta   90.00
_cell.angle_gamma   90.00
#
_symmetry.space_group_name_H-M   'P 1'
#
loop_
_entity.id
_entity.type
_entity.pdbx_description
1 polymer ?
#
loop_
_entity_poly.entity_id
_entity_poly.type
_entity_poly.pdbx_seq_one_letter_code
_entity_poly.pdbx_strand_id
1 'polypeptide(L)'
;MLTIKAEIKRSELKVDGTYNVKIRFTLDRKVKRLSTNLFVTQQDLTKSLKFKEDTSIKREIDRLVLYYREQCLKLQLDQNHYSLDEIIEFLNGEQEKQQTIDFIKFSREWIASATIKGAPNYTTAINALVRFVGKEELDINLITLDFLEQFKAFLIGERDARTKKLMQQGKRVTSNRTLSLYLVSIKKLFSEAKRKFNKKDKNLILIPNSPFEDFKIPKQREFEIKSKNSKLSVIDKLYVNGGLLFKKAVCRDSRQGVGYKVTE
;
A
#
# COMPACT_ATOMS: atom_id res chain seq x y z
N MET A 1 -29.90 -27.99 3.73
CA MET A 1 -30.30 -26.56 3.68
C MET A 1 -29.62 -25.80 4.81
N LEU A 2 -28.87 -24.74 4.48
CA LEU A 2 -28.25 -23.86 5.48
C LEU A 2 -29.33 -23.05 6.22
N THR A 3 -29.30 -23.07 7.54
CA THR A 3 -30.17 -22.26 8.39
C THR A 3 -29.36 -21.27 9.21
N ILE A 4 -29.71 -19.98 9.13
CA ILE A 4 -29.07 -18.88 9.86
C ILE A 4 -30.08 -18.26 10.82
N LYS A 5 -29.74 -18.22 12.12
CA LYS A 5 -30.57 -17.65 13.20
C LYS A 5 -29.70 -16.93 14.22
N ALA A 6 -30.23 -15.86 14.80
CA ALA A 6 -29.63 -15.29 16.02
C ALA A 6 -30.09 -16.08 17.25
N GLU A 7 -29.19 -16.27 18.22
CA GLU A 7 -29.51 -16.83 19.54
C GLU A 7 -28.57 -16.26 20.61
N ILE A 8 -28.98 -16.37 21.88
CA ILE A 8 -28.07 -16.19 23.03
C ILE A 8 -27.85 -17.53 23.71
N LYS A 9 -26.75 -17.64 24.46
CA LYS A 9 -26.49 -18.82 25.30
C LYS A 9 -26.72 -18.47 26.76
N ARG A 10 -27.66 -19.16 27.40
CA ARG A 10 -27.98 -19.00 28.82
C ARG A 10 -26.74 -19.13 29.72
N SER A 11 -25.84 -20.05 29.39
CA SER A 11 -24.60 -20.30 30.12
C SER A 11 -23.54 -19.22 29.95
N GLU A 12 -23.75 -18.24 29.07
CA GLU A 12 -22.77 -17.19 28.72
C GLU A 12 -23.28 -15.80 29.13
N LEU A 13 -24.03 -15.75 30.23
CA LEU A 13 -24.34 -14.48 30.90
C LEU A 13 -23.04 -13.86 31.40
N LYS A 14 -22.77 -12.63 31.01
CA LYS A 14 -21.63 -11.88 31.51
C LYS A 14 -21.90 -11.35 32.91
N VAL A 15 -20.83 -11.02 33.62
CA VAL A 15 -20.86 -10.45 34.98
C VAL A 15 -21.65 -9.13 35.02
N ASP A 16 -21.63 -8.36 33.93
CA ASP A 16 -22.39 -7.11 33.76
C ASP A 16 -23.89 -7.31 33.50
N GLY A 17 -24.39 -8.56 33.51
CA GLY A 17 -25.80 -8.88 33.28
C GLY A 17 -26.22 -8.88 31.80
N THR A 18 -25.27 -8.84 30.86
CA THR A 18 -25.56 -8.86 29.42
C THR A 18 -25.30 -10.23 28.80
N TYR A 19 -26.02 -10.53 27.72
CA TYR A 19 -25.75 -11.66 26.84
C TYR A 19 -25.14 -11.18 25.53
N ASN A 20 -24.10 -11.86 25.06
CA ASN A 20 -23.63 -11.68 23.68
C ASN A 20 -24.60 -12.33 22.70
N VAL A 21 -25.00 -11.59 21.67
CA VAL A 21 -25.79 -12.15 20.57
C VAL A 21 -24.86 -12.98 19.67
N LYS A 22 -25.29 -14.20 19.34
CA LYS A 22 -24.57 -15.09 18.43
C LYS A 22 -25.38 -15.38 17.19
N ILE A 23 -24.73 -15.42 16.04
CA ILE A 23 -25.34 -15.92 14.80
C ILE A 23 -24.99 -17.40 14.67
N ARG A 24 -26.02 -18.24 14.75
CA ARG A 24 -25.95 -19.68 14.58
C ARG A 24 -26.17 -20.06 13.13
N PHE A 25 -25.22 -20.82 12.60
CA PHE A 25 -25.27 -21.46 11.30
C PHE A 25 -25.46 -22.96 11.52
N THR A 26 -26.42 -23.55 10.82
CA THR A 26 -26.70 -24.99 10.88
C THR A 26 -26.76 -25.54 9.46
N LEU A 27 -25.90 -26.52 9.17
CA LEU A 27 -25.82 -27.23 7.89
C LEU A 27 -25.53 -28.71 8.19
N ASP A 28 -26.30 -29.62 7.60
CA ASP A 28 -26.13 -31.08 7.73
C ASP A 28 -25.94 -31.57 9.17
N ARG A 29 -26.83 -31.11 10.06
CA ARG A 29 -26.83 -31.38 11.51
C ARG A 29 -25.61 -30.86 12.27
N LYS A 30 -24.64 -30.22 11.60
CA LYS A 30 -23.52 -29.50 12.22
C LYS A 30 -23.94 -28.07 12.57
N VAL A 31 -23.40 -27.55 13.66
CA VAL A 31 -23.71 -26.21 14.17
C VAL A 31 -22.43 -25.43 14.44
N LYS A 32 -22.34 -24.21 13.90
CA LYS A 32 -21.32 -23.22 14.24
C LYS A 32 -21.96 -21.93 14.68
N ARG A 33 -21.28 -21.19 15.56
CA ARG A 33 -21.77 -19.94 16.14
C ARG A 33 -20.71 -18.87 15.99
N LEU A 34 -21.09 -17.74 15.41
CA LEU A 34 -20.27 -16.53 15.36
C LEU A 34 -20.74 -15.59 16.46
N SER A 35 -19.79 -15.18 17.30
CA SER A 35 -20.01 -14.10 18.26
C SER A 35 -20.12 -12.78 17.50
N THR A 36 -20.98 -11.88 17.98
CA THR A 36 -21.18 -10.55 17.38
C THR A 36 -20.69 -9.47 18.35
N ASN A 37 -20.69 -8.21 17.90
CA ASN A 37 -20.49 -7.04 18.78
C ASN A 37 -21.78 -6.60 19.49
N LEU A 38 -22.92 -7.25 19.22
CA LEU A 38 -24.21 -6.90 19.83
C LEU A 38 -24.37 -7.58 21.19
N PHE A 39 -24.88 -6.82 22.14
CA PHE A 39 -25.20 -7.27 23.49
C PHE A 39 -26.66 -6.95 23.80
N VAL A 40 -27.32 -7.86 24.51
CA VAL A 40 -28.71 -7.71 24.94
C VAL A 40 -28.82 -7.92 26.44
N THR A 41 -29.78 -7.26 27.05
CA THR A 41 -30.12 -7.42 28.47
C THR A 41 -31.37 -8.29 28.61
N GLN A 42 -31.73 -8.61 29.86
CA GLN A 42 -32.99 -9.32 30.13
C GLN A 42 -34.23 -8.52 29.68
N GLN A 43 -34.13 -7.18 29.57
CA GLN A 43 -35.24 -6.34 29.11
C GLN A 43 -35.54 -6.54 27.62
N ASP A 44 -34.54 -6.93 26.83
CA ASP A 44 -34.65 -7.18 25.39
C ASP A 44 -35.13 -8.60 25.08
N LEU A 45 -35.27 -9.44 26.10
CA LEU A 45 -35.55 -10.86 26.00
C LEU A 45 -36.91 -11.23 26.62
N THR A 46 -37.60 -12.20 26.00
CA THR A 46 -38.76 -12.85 26.60
C THR A 46 -38.34 -13.77 27.76
N LYS A 47 -39.30 -14.24 28.55
CA LYS A 47 -39.05 -15.23 29.62
C LYS A 47 -38.37 -16.51 29.10
N SER A 48 -38.57 -16.86 27.83
CA SER A 48 -37.94 -18.00 27.17
C SER A 48 -36.61 -17.68 26.49
N LEU A 49 -36.03 -16.50 26.77
CA LEU A 49 -34.76 -16.01 26.22
C LEU A 49 -34.77 -15.85 24.68
N LYS A 50 -35.94 -15.55 24.11
CA LYS A 50 -36.05 -15.10 22.71
C LYS A 50 -35.99 -13.58 22.65
N PHE A 51 -35.49 -13.02 21.56
CA PHE A 51 -35.49 -11.57 21.36
C PHE A 51 -36.92 -11.04 21.23
N LYS A 52 -37.23 -9.94 21.89
CA LYS A 52 -38.52 -9.26 21.77
C LYS A 52 -38.61 -8.49 20.46
N GLU A 53 -39.73 -8.64 19.75
CA GLU A 53 -39.92 -8.10 18.38
C GLU A 53 -40.01 -6.56 18.32
N ASP A 54 -40.43 -5.91 19.41
CA ASP A 54 -40.65 -4.47 19.52
C ASP A 54 -39.40 -3.66 19.92
N THR A 55 -38.23 -4.29 19.96
CA THR A 55 -36.98 -3.64 20.39
C THR A 55 -36.13 -3.14 19.22
N SER A 56 -35.41 -2.03 19.43
CA SER A 56 -34.45 -1.51 18.45
C SER A 56 -33.33 -2.51 18.16
N ILE A 57 -32.83 -3.18 19.21
CA ILE A 57 -31.77 -4.18 19.09
C ILE A 57 -32.20 -5.38 18.25
N LYS A 58 -33.46 -5.83 18.34
CA LYS A 58 -33.99 -6.89 17.46
C LYS A 58 -33.93 -6.49 15.98
N ARG A 59 -34.25 -5.25 15.64
CA ARG A 59 -34.14 -4.76 14.25
C ARG A 59 -32.69 -4.76 13.75
N GLU A 60 -31.71 -4.53 14.62
CA GLU A 60 -30.29 -4.64 14.27
C GLU A 60 -29.85 -6.10 14.09
N ILE A 61 -30.32 -6.98 14.99
CA ILE A 61 -30.08 -8.42 14.89
C ILE A 61 -30.66 -9.00 13.60
N ASP A 62 -31.88 -8.63 13.22
CA ASP A 62 -32.51 -9.09 11.99
C ASP A 62 -31.75 -8.59 10.75
N ARG A 63 -31.28 -7.33 10.76
CA ARG A 63 -30.41 -6.79 9.70
C ARG A 63 -29.11 -7.58 9.59
N LEU A 64 -28.50 -7.96 10.71
CA LEU A 64 -27.29 -8.78 10.73
C LEU A 64 -27.54 -10.19 10.19
N VAL A 65 -28.66 -10.82 10.56
CA VAL A 65 -29.07 -12.14 10.02
C VAL A 65 -29.29 -12.05 8.51
N LEU A 66 -29.95 -10.99 8.03
CA LEU A 66 -30.17 -10.74 6.61
C LEU A 66 -28.83 -10.57 5.88
N TYR A 67 -27.91 -9.76 6.41
CA TYR A 67 -26.58 -9.57 5.84
C TYR A 67 -25.85 -10.91 5.62
N TYR A 68 -25.84 -11.80 6.63
CA TYR A 68 -25.19 -13.11 6.48
C TYR A 68 -25.90 -14.01 5.46
N ARG A 69 -27.24 -13.93 5.36
CA ARG A 69 -27.98 -14.66 4.30
C ARG A 69 -27.58 -14.17 2.91
N GLU A 70 -27.49 -12.87 2.71
CA GLU A 70 -27.06 -12.28 1.44
C GLU A 70 -25.63 -12.68 1.08
N GLN A 71 -24.69 -12.69 2.04
CA GLN A 71 -23.33 -13.18 1.78
C GLN A 71 -23.32 -14.66 1.40
N CYS A 72 -24.14 -15.50 2.05
CA CYS A 72 -24.26 -16.91 1.70
C CYS A 72 -24.91 -17.13 0.31
N LEU A 73 -25.81 -16.26 -0.14
CA LEU A 73 -26.39 -16.36 -1.49
C LEU A 73 -25.32 -16.17 -2.58
N LYS A 74 -24.33 -15.31 -2.34
CA LYS A 74 -23.20 -15.11 -3.28
C LYS A 74 -22.37 -16.38 -3.51
N LEU A 75 -22.36 -17.31 -2.54
CA LEU A 75 -21.62 -18.57 -2.64
C LEU A 75 -22.30 -19.60 -3.56
N GLN A 76 -23.54 -19.37 -3.99
CA GLN A 76 -24.32 -20.32 -4.78
C GLN A 76 -24.29 -21.72 -4.13
N LEU A 77 -24.66 -21.79 -2.85
CA LEU A 77 -24.58 -23.00 -2.02
C LEU A 77 -25.34 -24.21 -2.60
N ASP A 78 -26.28 -23.97 -3.52
CA ASP A 78 -27.03 -25.02 -4.21
C ASP A 78 -26.22 -25.67 -5.35
N GLN A 79 -25.18 -25.00 -5.85
CA GLN A 79 -24.30 -25.48 -6.92
C GLN A 79 -22.97 -26.04 -6.38
N ASN A 80 -22.52 -25.53 -5.23
CA ASN A 80 -21.22 -25.86 -4.63
C ASN A 80 -21.39 -26.56 -3.28
N HIS A 81 -20.75 -27.72 -3.11
CA HIS A 81 -20.78 -28.48 -1.87
C HIS A 81 -19.81 -27.89 -0.82
N TYR A 82 -20.20 -26.78 -0.20
CA TYR A 82 -19.42 -26.19 0.89
C TYR A 82 -19.72 -26.85 2.23
N SER A 83 -18.67 -27.11 3.00
CA SER A 83 -18.77 -27.43 4.41
C SER A 83 -19.11 -26.20 5.25
N LEU A 84 -19.64 -26.43 6.46
CA LEU A 84 -19.94 -25.35 7.40
C LEU A 84 -18.69 -24.55 7.79
N ASP A 85 -17.50 -25.17 7.75
CA ASP A 85 -16.24 -24.53 8.08
C ASP A 85 -15.81 -23.54 7.00
N GLU A 86 -15.90 -23.96 5.73
CA GLU A 86 -15.58 -23.11 4.57
C GLU A 86 -16.55 -21.92 4.45
N ILE A 87 -17.84 -22.13 4.73
CA ILE A 87 -18.82 -21.02 4.76
C ILE A 87 -18.41 -19.99 5.81
N ILE A 88 -18.07 -20.44 7.02
CA ILE A 88 -17.68 -19.54 8.10
C ILE A 88 -16.37 -18.82 7.78
N GLU A 89 -15.40 -19.51 7.18
CA GLU A 89 -14.15 -18.91 6.75
C GLU A 89 -14.37 -17.84 5.67
N PHE A 90 -15.25 -18.09 4.70
CA PHE A 90 -15.65 -17.10 3.71
C PHE A 90 -16.31 -15.86 4.34
N LEU A 91 -17.26 -16.07 5.26
CA LEU A 91 -17.97 -14.97 5.92
C LEU A 91 -17.03 -14.11 6.77
N ASN A 92 -16.07 -14.72 7.46
CA ASN A 92 -15.01 -13.99 8.17
C ASN A 92 -14.12 -13.23 7.18
N GLY A 93 -13.80 -13.83 6.04
CA GLY A 93 -13.06 -13.17 4.97
C GLY A 93 -13.77 -11.93 4.41
N GLU A 94 -15.09 -11.98 4.21
CA GLU A 94 -15.88 -10.81 3.79
C GLU A 94 -15.87 -9.69 4.84
N GLN A 95 -15.84 -10.03 6.13
CA GLN A 95 -15.65 -9.03 7.19
C GLN A 95 -14.22 -8.47 7.19
N GLU A 96 -13.20 -9.29 6.97
CA GLU A 96 -11.82 -8.84 6.83
C GLU A 96 -11.65 -7.90 5.62
N LYS A 97 -12.39 -8.12 4.52
CA LYS A 97 -12.42 -7.21 3.35
C LYS A 97 -12.92 -5.80 3.67
N GLN A 98 -13.70 -5.63 4.73
CA GLN A 98 -14.16 -4.30 5.18
C GLN A 98 -13.08 -3.55 5.99
N GLN A 99 -12.00 -4.23 6.40
CA GLN A 99 -10.92 -3.59 7.13
C GLN A 99 -10.03 -2.79 6.17
N THR A 100 -9.85 -1.52 6.49
CA THR A 100 -8.90 -0.64 5.80
C THR A 100 -7.47 -0.96 6.23
N ILE A 101 -6.58 -1.21 5.28
CA ILE A 101 -5.16 -1.43 5.55
C ILE A 101 -4.44 -0.10 5.42
N ASP A 102 -3.87 0.40 6.52
CA ASP A 102 -2.99 1.55 6.51
C ASP A 102 -1.62 1.18 5.90
N PHE A 103 -1.41 1.64 4.68
CA PHE A 103 -0.21 1.41 3.88
C PHE A 103 1.04 2.04 4.50
N ILE A 104 0.92 3.22 5.12
CA ILE A 104 2.09 3.92 5.70
C ILE A 104 2.56 3.15 6.93
N LYS A 105 1.63 2.83 7.84
CA LYS A 105 1.91 2.00 9.01
C LYS A 105 2.52 0.65 8.62
N PHE A 106 1.88 -0.08 7.71
CA PHE A 106 2.42 -1.35 7.21
C PHE A 106 3.84 -1.20 6.64
N SER A 107 4.07 -0.16 5.83
CA SER A 107 5.37 0.06 5.20
C SER A 107 6.46 0.33 6.22
N ARG A 108 6.19 1.15 7.25
CA ARG A 108 7.14 1.44 8.32
C ARG A 108 7.49 0.18 9.13
N GLU A 109 6.49 -0.62 9.49
CA GLU A 109 6.69 -1.92 10.17
C GLU A 109 7.51 -2.89 9.31
N TRP A 110 7.18 -3.00 8.02
CA TRP A 110 7.90 -3.86 7.10
C TRP A 110 9.37 -3.44 6.97
N ILE A 111 9.64 -2.14 6.80
CA ILE A 111 11.00 -1.60 6.72
C ILE A 111 11.79 -1.87 8.00
N ALA A 112 11.18 -1.70 9.17
CA ALA A 112 11.82 -1.96 10.46
C ALA A 112 12.19 -3.44 10.66
N SER A 113 11.36 -4.35 10.12
CA SER A 113 11.60 -5.80 10.19
C SER A 113 12.54 -6.33 9.11
N ALA A 114 12.76 -5.59 8.02
CA ALA A 114 13.46 -6.09 6.86
C ALA A 114 14.99 -5.95 6.99
N THR A 115 15.70 -7.07 7.04
CA THR A 115 17.19 -7.12 7.03
C THR A 115 17.77 -6.94 5.62
N ILE A 116 17.29 -5.94 4.87
CA ILE A 116 17.70 -5.70 3.48
C ILE A 116 18.66 -4.52 3.36
N LYS A 117 19.69 -4.67 2.52
CA LYS A 117 20.52 -3.55 2.10
C LYS A 117 19.65 -2.54 1.34
N GLY A 118 19.61 -1.30 1.80
CA GLY A 118 18.82 -0.23 1.19
C GLY A 118 17.49 0.10 1.89
N ALA A 119 17.23 -0.45 3.09
CA ALA A 119 16.12 0.00 3.96
C ALA A 119 15.96 1.54 4.04
N PRO A 120 17.04 2.35 4.16
CA PRO A 120 16.90 3.81 4.20
C PRO A 120 16.25 4.44 2.96
N ASN A 121 16.39 3.82 1.78
CA ASN A 121 15.76 4.31 0.55
C ASN A 121 14.24 4.20 0.61
N TYR A 122 13.72 3.09 1.16
CA TYR A 122 12.29 2.89 1.37
C TYR A 122 11.74 3.88 2.40
N THR A 123 12.47 4.11 3.50
CA THR A 123 12.11 5.13 4.50
C THR A 123 11.97 6.50 3.86
N THR A 124 12.94 6.88 3.01
CA THR A 124 12.90 8.18 2.34
C THR A 124 11.75 8.29 1.35
N ALA A 125 11.45 7.21 0.61
CA ALA A 125 10.30 7.15 -0.29
C ALA A 125 8.97 7.29 0.46
N ILE A 126 8.81 6.61 1.61
CA ILE A 126 7.62 6.74 2.47
C ILE A 126 7.50 8.14 3.06
N ASN A 127 8.59 8.75 3.50
CA ASN A 127 8.54 10.13 3.99
C ASN A 127 8.13 11.12 2.88
N ALA A 128 8.49 10.87 1.62
CA ALA A 128 8.00 11.65 0.49
C ALA A 128 6.51 11.42 0.23
N LEU A 129 6.04 10.18 0.37
CA LEU A 129 4.62 9.84 0.27
C LEU A 129 3.81 10.53 1.38
N VAL A 130 4.29 10.54 2.62
CA VAL A 130 3.66 11.26 3.74
C VAL A 130 3.56 12.76 3.44
N ARG A 131 4.61 13.39 2.88
CA ARG A 131 4.55 14.81 2.49
C ARG A 131 3.50 15.07 1.41
N PHE A 132 3.35 14.15 0.46
CA PHE A 132 2.34 14.25 -0.59
C PHE A 132 0.92 14.10 -0.04
N VAL A 133 0.70 13.11 0.84
CA VAL A 133 -0.61 12.82 1.43
C VAL A 133 -0.99 13.83 2.52
N GLY A 134 -0.01 14.42 3.21
CA GLY A 134 -0.19 15.38 4.29
C GLY A 134 -0.49 14.77 5.66
N LYS A 135 -0.50 13.43 5.80
CA LYS A 135 -0.71 12.70 7.06
C LYS A 135 0.04 11.36 7.06
N GLU A 136 0.22 10.78 8.25
CA GLU A 136 0.92 9.51 8.48
C GLU A 136 0.05 8.26 8.27
N GLU A 137 -1.10 8.40 7.60
CA GLU A 137 -2.04 7.32 7.33
C GLU A 137 -2.49 7.35 5.87
N LEU A 138 -2.50 6.19 5.21
CA LEU A 138 -2.98 6.06 3.84
C LEU A 138 -3.66 4.71 3.66
N ASP A 139 -4.96 4.71 3.36
CA ASP A 139 -5.64 3.48 2.94
C ASP A 139 -5.02 2.99 1.63
N ILE A 140 -4.51 1.76 1.65
CA ILE A 140 -3.86 1.13 0.51
C ILE A 140 -4.76 1.03 -0.72
N ASN A 141 -6.08 0.96 -0.53
CA ASN A 141 -7.03 0.87 -1.63
C ASN A 141 -7.18 2.20 -2.39
N LEU A 142 -6.79 3.32 -1.78
CA LEU A 142 -6.73 4.64 -2.43
C LEU A 142 -5.51 4.80 -3.35
N ILE A 143 -4.55 3.88 -3.30
CA ILE A 143 -3.41 3.88 -4.22
C ILE A 143 -3.90 3.36 -5.58
N THR A 144 -4.43 4.27 -6.38
CA THR A 144 -4.90 4.04 -7.75
C THR A 144 -3.85 4.49 -8.78
N LEU A 145 -4.09 4.21 -10.06
CA LEU A 145 -3.23 4.72 -11.14
C LEU A 145 -3.15 6.25 -11.11
N ASP A 146 -4.29 6.91 -10.93
CA ASP A 146 -4.38 8.37 -10.85
C ASP A 146 -3.60 8.93 -9.65
N PHE A 147 -3.73 8.30 -8.48
CA PHE A 147 -2.92 8.63 -7.30
C PHE A 147 -1.41 8.57 -7.60
N LEU A 148 -0.95 7.53 -8.31
CA LEU A 148 0.46 7.38 -8.68
C LEU A 148 0.93 8.45 -9.67
N GLU A 149 0.10 8.86 -10.63
CA GLU A 149 0.42 9.96 -11.56
C GLU A 149 0.46 11.31 -10.83
N GLN A 150 -0.47 11.58 -9.90
CA GLN A 150 -0.42 12.76 -9.05
C GLN A 150 0.83 12.78 -8.17
N PHE A 151 1.16 11.66 -7.54
CA PHE A 151 2.37 11.55 -6.72
C PHE A 151 3.65 11.76 -7.55
N LYS A 152 3.69 11.22 -8.76
CA LYS A 152 4.78 11.45 -9.72
C LYS A 152 4.92 12.93 -10.09
N ALA A 153 3.81 13.62 -10.36
CA ALA A 153 3.82 15.06 -10.63
C ALA A 153 4.33 15.86 -9.42
N PHE A 154 3.90 15.51 -8.21
CA PHE A 154 4.40 16.10 -6.96
C PHE A 154 5.93 15.96 -6.82
N LEU A 155 6.47 14.76 -7.03
CA LEU A 155 7.91 14.52 -6.94
C LEU A 155 8.71 15.32 -7.98
N ILE A 156 8.16 15.52 -9.18
CA ILE A 156 8.75 16.38 -10.21
C ILE A 156 8.75 17.84 -9.74
N GLY A 157 7.64 18.33 -9.16
CA GLY A 157 7.53 19.67 -8.61
C GLY A 157 8.53 19.95 -7.47
N GLU A 158 8.63 19.05 -6.48
CA GLU A 158 9.62 19.16 -5.38
C GLU A 158 11.06 19.25 -5.93
N ARG A 159 11.36 18.44 -6.95
CA ARG A 159 12.67 18.44 -7.61
C ARG A 159 12.95 19.77 -8.30
N ASP A 160 12.00 20.30 -9.05
CA ASP A 160 12.20 21.51 -9.85
C ASP A 160 12.40 22.73 -8.94
N ALA A 161 11.64 22.82 -7.85
CA ALA A 161 11.85 23.82 -6.82
C ALA A 161 13.25 23.71 -6.18
N ARG A 162 13.70 22.51 -5.84
CA ARG A 162 15.04 22.28 -5.27
C ARG A 162 16.15 22.62 -6.27
N THR A 163 15.99 22.23 -7.52
CA THR A 163 16.96 22.49 -8.60
C THR A 163 17.10 23.99 -8.84
N LYS A 164 15.98 24.73 -8.90
CA LYS A 164 15.98 26.19 -9.04
C LYS A 164 16.75 26.87 -7.91
N LYS A 165 16.54 26.43 -6.65
CA LYS A 165 17.29 26.93 -5.48
C LYS A 165 18.80 26.64 -5.59
N LEU A 166 19.19 25.44 -6.03
CA LEU A 166 20.60 25.09 -6.22
C LEU A 166 21.28 25.95 -7.30
N MET A 167 20.60 26.16 -8.42
CA MET A 167 21.09 27.02 -9.51
C MET A 167 21.28 28.47 -9.04
N GLN A 168 20.31 29.01 -8.28
CA GLN A 168 20.42 30.35 -7.69
C GLN A 168 21.61 30.47 -6.72
N GLN A 169 21.96 29.39 -6.03
CA GLN A 169 23.11 29.33 -5.14
C GLN A 169 24.43 29.02 -5.87
N GLY A 170 24.44 28.92 -7.20
CA GLY A 170 25.61 28.53 -7.98
C GLY A 170 26.09 27.08 -7.73
N LYS A 171 25.28 26.25 -7.07
CA LYS A 171 25.63 24.87 -6.73
C LYS A 171 25.33 23.93 -7.89
N ARG A 172 26.17 22.91 -8.06
CA ARG A 172 25.99 21.88 -9.09
C ARG A 172 24.69 21.09 -8.87
N VAL A 173 23.93 20.92 -9.96
CA VAL A 173 22.76 20.03 -10.00
C VAL A 173 23.22 18.60 -10.30
N THR A 174 22.84 17.65 -9.46
CA THR A 174 23.20 16.22 -9.55
C THR A 174 22.20 15.40 -10.36
N SER A 175 22.52 14.13 -10.63
CA SER A 175 21.73 13.23 -11.49
C SER A 175 20.35 12.86 -10.90
N ASN A 176 19.42 12.52 -11.79
CA ASN A 176 17.99 12.40 -11.51
C ASN A 176 17.55 10.94 -11.28
N ARG A 177 17.88 10.36 -10.11
CA ARG A 177 17.46 9.00 -9.74
C ARG A 177 16.30 8.94 -8.74
N THR A 178 15.95 10.06 -8.10
CA THR A 178 14.97 10.10 -7.00
C THR A 178 13.59 9.60 -7.42
N LEU A 179 13.08 10.05 -8.57
CA LEU A 179 11.72 9.71 -9.01
C LEU A 179 11.57 8.21 -9.27
N SER A 180 12.46 7.62 -10.07
CA SER A 180 12.41 6.18 -10.36
C SER A 180 12.66 5.35 -9.10
N LEU A 181 13.59 5.77 -8.24
CA LEU A 181 13.88 5.09 -6.98
C LEU A 181 12.64 5.05 -6.07
N TYR A 182 11.97 6.18 -5.86
CA TYR A 182 10.81 6.23 -4.96
C TYR A 182 9.65 5.43 -5.52
N LEU A 183 9.33 5.57 -6.81
CA LEU A 183 8.25 4.81 -7.43
C LEU A 183 8.50 3.29 -7.39
N VAL A 184 9.75 2.85 -7.59
CA VAL A 184 10.13 1.43 -7.45
C VAL A 184 10.00 0.97 -5.99
N SER A 185 10.42 1.80 -5.02
CA SER A 185 10.28 1.51 -3.59
C SER A 185 8.82 1.36 -3.18
N ILE A 186 7.94 2.29 -3.59
CA ILE A 186 6.49 2.19 -3.31
C ILE A 186 5.89 0.97 -3.99
N LYS A 187 6.25 0.67 -5.25
CA LYS A 187 5.81 -0.54 -5.96
C LYS A 187 6.15 -1.80 -5.16
N LYS A 188 7.38 -1.89 -4.66
CA LYS A 188 7.83 -3.04 -3.88
C LYS A 188 7.04 -3.19 -2.57
N LEU A 189 6.88 -2.10 -1.82
CA LEU A 189 6.10 -2.09 -0.57
C LEU A 189 4.64 -2.48 -0.81
N PHE A 190 4.03 -1.98 -1.89
CA PHE A 190 2.68 -2.36 -2.30
C PHE A 190 2.56 -3.86 -2.62
N SER A 191 3.52 -4.43 -3.33
CA SER A 191 3.56 -5.88 -3.59
C SER A 191 3.72 -6.70 -2.30
N GLU A 192 4.53 -6.23 -1.35
CA GLU A 192 4.69 -6.89 -0.05
C GLU A 192 3.41 -6.82 0.79
N ALA A 193 2.68 -5.71 0.73
CA ALA A 193 1.36 -5.61 1.35
C ALA A 193 0.40 -6.63 0.74
N LYS A 194 0.31 -6.71 -0.60
CA LYS A 194 -0.49 -7.73 -1.30
C LYS A 194 -0.10 -9.14 -0.86
N ARG A 195 1.20 -9.43 -0.72
CA ARG A 195 1.69 -10.74 -0.27
C ARG A 195 1.28 -11.07 1.18
N LYS A 196 1.29 -10.08 2.08
CA LYS A 196 0.94 -10.27 3.50
C LYS A 196 -0.57 -10.43 3.70
N PHE A 197 -1.37 -9.62 3.01
CA PHE A 197 -2.80 -9.46 3.29
C PHE A 197 -3.71 -10.25 2.35
N ASN A 198 -3.32 -10.50 1.10
CA ASN A 198 -4.14 -11.32 0.20
C ASN A 198 -3.80 -12.80 0.36
N LYS A 199 -4.78 -13.60 0.81
CA LYS A 199 -4.70 -15.06 0.89
C LYS A 199 -5.52 -15.67 -0.25
N LYS A 200 -4.85 -15.88 -1.40
CA LYS A 200 -5.50 -16.33 -2.64
C LYS A 200 -6.07 -17.75 -2.53
N ASP A 201 -5.39 -18.61 -1.78
CA ASP A 201 -5.82 -19.97 -1.43
C ASP A 201 -7.18 -19.99 -0.71
N LYS A 202 -7.50 -18.93 0.02
CA LYS A 202 -8.73 -18.78 0.79
C LYS A 202 -9.74 -17.82 0.16
N ASN A 203 -9.55 -17.44 -1.12
CA ASN A 203 -10.36 -16.43 -1.82
C ASN A 203 -10.49 -15.08 -1.06
N LEU A 204 -9.51 -14.77 -0.20
CA LEU A 204 -9.46 -13.55 0.58
C LEU A 204 -8.53 -12.54 -0.07
N ILE A 205 -9.11 -11.65 -0.88
CA ILE A 205 -8.40 -10.56 -1.54
C ILE A 205 -8.79 -9.26 -0.85
N LEU A 206 -7.89 -8.70 -0.03
CA LEU A 206 -8.08 -7.42 0.69
C LEU A 206 -7.62 -6.21 -0.14
N ILE A 207 -6.61 -6.41 -0.97
CA ILE A 207 -6.03 -5.40 -1.85
C ILE A 207 -6.25 -5.87 -3.30
N PRO A 208 -7.42 -5.60 -3.89
CA PRO A 208 -7.75 -6.04 -5.24
C PRO A 208 -6.91 -5.30 -6.29
N ASN A 209 -6.66 -4.01 -6.06
CA ASN A 209 -6.07 -3.12 -7.05
C ASN A 209 -4.62 -3.49 -7.39
N SER A 210 -4.25 -3.26 -8.65
CA SER A 210 -2.90 -3.46 -9.21
C SER A 210 -2.45 -2.22 -10.00
N PRO A 211 -2.39 -1.03 -9.39
CA PRO A 211 -2.12 0.23 -10.11
C PRO A 211 -0.73 0.24 -10.79
N PHE A 212 0.22 -0.56 -10.28
CA PHE A 212 1.59 -0.67 -10.78
C PHE A 212 1.76 -1.61 -11.98
N GLU A 213 0.69 -2.27 -12.45
CA GLU A 213 0.69 -3.03 -13.70
C GLU A 213 0.62 -2.09 -14.91
N ASP A 214 -0.28 -1.10 -14.86
CA ASP A 214 -0.46 -0.11 -15.94
C ASP A 214 0.43 1.13 -15.77
N PHE A 215 0.87 1.43 -14.55
CA PHE A 215 1.69 2.61 -14.28
C PHE A 215 3.10 2.50 -14.86
N LYS A 216 3.42 3.41 -15.79
CA LYS A 216 4.75 3.50 -16.42
C LYS A 216 5.72 4.25 -15.52
N ILE A 217 6.58 3.50 -14.84
CA ILE A 217 7.70 4.08 -14.06
C ILE A 217 8.74 4.63 -15.05
N PRO A 218 9.03 5.94 -15.02
CA PRO A 218 10.00 6.55 -15.93
C PRO A 218 11.41 5.96 -15.77
N LYS A 219 12.11 5.71 -16.89
CA LYS A 219 13.50 5.21 -16.88
C LYS A 219 14.47 6.37 -16.66
N GLN A 220 15.59 6.10 -15.97
CA GLN A 220 16.61 7.12 -15.67
C GLN A 220 17.09 7.90 -16.91
N ARG A 221 17.26 7.22 -18.06
CA ARG A 221 17.73 7.84 -19.31
C ARG A 221 16.75 8.85 -19.94
N GLU A 222 15.44 8.68 -19.75
CA GLU A 222 14.41 9.55 -20.36
C GLU A 222 14.48 10.99 -19.84
N PHE A 223 15.00 11.19 -18.62
CA PHE A 223 15.19 12.53 -18.05
C PHE A 223 16.52 13.19 -18.40
N GLU A 224 17.56 12.41 -18.68
CA GLU A 224 18.88 12.95 -19.05
C GLU A 224 18.83 13.65 -20.41
N ILE A 225 17.97 13.18 -21.33
CA ILE A 225 17.78 13.77 -22.66
C ILE A 225 17.21 15.20 -22.56
N LYS A 226 16.25 15.46 -21.66
CA LYS A 226 15.70 16.82 -21.45
C LYS A 226 16.73 17.79 -20.85
N SER A 227 17.66 17.30 -20.02
CA SER A 227 18.73 18.14 -19.48
C SER A 227 19.77 18.55 -20.52
N LYS A 228 20.11 17.67 -21.48
CA LYS A 228 21.09 17.97 -22.54
C LYS A 228 20.56 18.99 -23.54
N ASN A 229 19.27 18.94 -23.87
CA ASN A 229 18.65 19.87 -24.82
C ASN A 229 18.52 21.32 -24.30
N SER A 230 18.71 21.56 -22.99
CA SER A 230 18.75 22.92 -22.41
C SER A 230 20.13 23.58 -22.41
N LYS A 231 21.17 22.90 -22.92
CA LYS A 231 22.57 23.38 -22.93
C LYS A 231 23.19 23.52 -24.32
N LEU A 232 22.39 23.49 -25.39
CA LEU A 232 22.85 23.78 -26.75
C LEU A 232 22.75 25.29 -27.02
N SER A 233 23.65 26.09 -26.43
CA SER A 233 23.83 27.50 -26.86
C SER A 233 25.23 28.08 -26.69
N VAL A 234 26.25 27.30 -26.29
CA VAL A 234 27.61 27.84 -26.11
C VAL A 234 28.71 27.04 -26.82
N ILE A 235 28.50 25.74 -27.09
CA ILE A 235 29.58 24.88 -27.62
C ILE A 235 29.63 24.87 -29.17
N ASP A 236 28.52 25.15 -29.86
CA ASP A 236 28.47 25.09 -31.33
C ASP A 236 29.07 26.32 -32.04
N LYS A 237 29.47 27.36 -31.29
CA LYS A 237 30.09 28.58 -31.86
C LYS A 237 31.61 28.49 -32.09
N LEU A 238 32.26 27.38 -31.74
CA LEU A 238 33.71 27.20 -31.94
C LEU A 238 34.08 26.24 -33.08
N TYR A 239 33.10 25.67 -33.78
CA TYR A 239 33.34 24.88 -34.98
C TYR A 239 32.95 25.67 -36.24
N VAL A 240 33.71 26.72 -36.53
CA VAL A 240 33.82 27.24 -37.89
C VAL A 240 35.31 27.45 -38.18
N ASN A 241 35.79 26.76 -39.21
CA ASN A 241 37.12 26.80 -39.83
C ASN A 241 38.22 25.88 -39.25
N GLY A 242 38.18 24.62 -39.69
CA GLY A 242 39.32 23.94 -40.31
C GLY A 242 40.55 23.61 -39.45
N GLY A 243 40.74 22.32 -39.17
CA GLY A 243 42.05 21.75 -38.83
C GLY A 243 42.09 20.93 -37.55
N LEU A 244 42.28 19.62 -37.69
CA LEU A 244 42.50 18.68 -36.59
C LEU A 244 43.92 18.90 -36.01
N LEU A 245 44.03 19.47 -34.82
CA LEU A 245 45.29 19.49 -34.06
C LEU A 245 45.08 18.82 -32.70
N PHE A 246 45.58 17.58 -32.57
CA PHE A 246 45.78 16.93 -31.28
C PHE A 246 46.85 17.71 -30.50
N LYS A 247 46.43 18.51 -29.50
CA LYS A 247 47.33 18.96 -28.42
C LYS A 247 47.07 18.12 -27.18
N LYS A 248 48.01 17.22 -26.87
CA LYS A 248 48.18 16.63 -25.54
C LYS A 248 48.26 17.76 -24.52
N ALA A 249 47.29 17.82 -23.60
CA ALA A 249 47.35 18.73 -22.47
C ALA A 249 48.41 18.24 -21.49
N VAL A 250 49.52 18.97 -21.45
CA VAL A 250 50.56 18.93 -20.43
C VAL A 250 49.96 19.43 -19.11
N CYS A 251 49.96 18.60 -18.06
CA CYS A 251 49.77 19.08 -16.69
C CYS A 251 51.10 19.64 -16.18
N ARG A 252 51.08 20.90 -15.72
CA ARG A 252 52.24 21.62 -15.20
C ARG A 252 52.40 21.36 -13.69
N ASP A 253 53.47 20.63 -13.37
CA ASP A 253 54.49 20.86 -12.34
C ASP A 253 54.13 21.48 -10.97
N SER A 254 54.51 20.78 -9.88
CA SER A 254 55.45 21.33 -8.87
C SER A 254 55.82 20.27 -7.83
N ARG A 255 57.00 19.67 -7.96
CA ARG A 255 57.86 19.22 -6.85
C ARG A 255 59.29 18.96 -7.34
N GLN A 256 60.12 19.96 -7.09
CA GLN A 256 61.56 19.94 -6.78
C GLN A 256 62.42 18.73 -7.25
N GLY A 257 63.45 19.05 -8.04
CA GLY A 257 64.83 18.72 -7.65
C GLY A 257 65.60 17.76 -8.56
N VAL A 258 66.64 18.33 -9.20
CA VAL A 258 67.93 17.70 -9.59
C VAL A 258 67.85 16.72 -10.78
N GLY A 259 68.68 16.73 -11.82
CA GLY A 259 69.83 17.56 -12.20
C GLY A 259 70.20 17.26 -13.66
N TYR A 260 70.97 18.16 -14.26
CA TYR A 260 71.43 18.11 -15.65
C TYR A 260 72.47 17.00 -15.90
N LYS A 261 72.38 16.34 -17.06
CA LYS A 261 73.53 16.19 -17.98
C LYS A 261 73.09 15.78 -19.39
N VAL A 262 73.62 16.53 -20.35
CA VAL A 262 73.54 16.38 -21.80
C VAL A 262 74.78 15.60 -22.24
N THR A 263 74.64 14.67 -23.18
CA THR A 263 75.71 14.28 -24.09
C THR A 263 75.12 13.97 -25.46
N GLU A 264 75.88 14.38 -26.47
CA GLU A 264 75.63 14.41 -27.92
C GLU A 264 75.32 13.05 -28.56
#